data_AF-A0A395VSS5-F1
#
_entry.id   AF-A0A395VSS5-F1
#
_cell.length_a   1.000
_cell.length_b   1.000
_cell.length_c   1.000
_cell.angle_alpha   90.00
_cell.angle_beta   90.00
_cell.angle_gamma   90.00
#
_symmetry.space_group_name_H-M   'P 1'
#
loop_
_entity.id
_entity.type
_entity.pdbx_description
1 polymer ?
#
loop_
_entity_poly.entity_id
_entity_poly.type
_entity_poly.pdbx_seq_one_letter_code
_entity_poly.pdbx_strand_id
1 'polypeptide(L)'
;MEFKPFNKFDIFERGFCMIDDSILWSVEENEENFGFCYDLNTGKKLSTIASRGRAANELTELEDFQIIGDSVQLYAYPNMIKTFGKRDIIDNVPMGERKFTVTIVPDSIWVRRMVKLPNGFVLATLMPAFSESEKVEMNEFNQKSIAIFNNKEAKFYETINYESFDIGKAKDMELSANDLIKCAYADGSIEVKGNDMAVFYASNQFILYIFDVKNGKVVGEKRYTKMQREEVRSKTFASLNTMNEKHIGIESMKLNDKYILCDVKGYFSEEDKDSKLMKEAIFVFDWQLNPIKKFDLPDRKNGYYGLSNNGRSVYFCEFNEDGLTLYKADLNI
;
A
#
# COMPACT_ATOMS: atom_id res chain seq x y z
N MET A 1 8.93 -11.14 -20.35
CA MET A 1 9.96 -10.30 -19.70
C MET A 1 11.02 -11.24 -19.12
N GLU A 2 12.31 -10.92 -19.23
CA GLU A 2 13.39 -11.78 -18.73
C GLU A 2 13.90 -11.27 -17.38
N PHE A 3 13.86 -12.12 -16.35
CA PHE A 3 14.36 -11.81 -15.01
C PHE A 3 15.72 -12.47 -14.81
N LYS A 4 16.75 -11.64 -14.60
CA LYS A 4 18.12 -12.10 -14.39
C LYS A 4 18.47 -12.04 -12.90
N PRO A 5 19.23 -13.02 -12.37
CA PRO A 5 19.79 -12.91 -11.03
C PRO A 5 20.52 -11.58 -10.90
N PHE A 6 20.21 -10.83 -9.86
CA PHE A 6 20.74 -9.49 -9.65
C PHE A 6 21.71 -9.46 -8.47
N ASN A 7 21.25 -9.86 -7.28
CA ASN A 7 22.11 -9.97 -6.10
C ASN A 7 21.53 -10.94 -5.05
N LYS A 8 22.36 -11.33 -4.07
CA LYS A 8 21.99 -12.17 -2.93
C LYS A 8 22.27 -11.45 -1.61
N PHE A 9 21.45 -11.74 -0.61
CA PHE A 9 21.52 -11.13 0.71
C PHE A 9 21.32 -12.19 1.78
N ASP A 10 22.08 -12.08 2.88
CA ASP A 10 21.96 -12.92 4.07
C ASP A 10 20.71 -12.50 4.89
N ILE A 11 19.53 -12.66 4.29
CA ILE A 11 18.22 -12.35 4.84
C ILE A 11 17.41 -13.64 4.80
N PHE A 12 17.20 -14.24 5.97
CA PHE A 12 16.55 -15.55 6.10
C PHE A 12 15.09 -15.46 6.53
N GLU A 13 14.72 -14.36 7.18
CA GLU A 13 13.34 -14.11 7.59
C GLU A 13 12.55 -13.55 6.42
N ARG A 14 11.30 -14.02 6.28
CA ARG A 14 10.42 -13.51 5.23
C ARG A 14 9.85 -12.17 5.68
N GLY A 15 10.22 -11.13 4.93
CA GLY A 15 9.70 -9.79 5.08
C GLY A 15 9.27 -9.16 3.76
N PHE A 16 8.86 -7.91 3.83
CA PHE A 16 8.59 -7.07 2.67
C PHE A 16 9.86 -6.35 2.21
N CYS A 17 10.12 -6.34 0.91
CA CYS A 17 11.27 -5.70 0.28
C CYS A 17 10.82 -4.48 -0.51
N MET A 18 11.39 -3.32 -0.20
CA MET A 18 11.26 -2.11 -1.02
C MET A 18 12.62 -1.74 -1.62
N ILE A 19 12.66 -1.54 -2.94
CA ILE A 19 13.85 -1.07 -3.62
C ILE A 19 13.69 0.42 -3.92
N ASP A 20 14.54 1.26 -3.34
CA ASP A 20 14.60 2.70 -3.61
C ASP A 20 16.03 3.06 -4.04
N ASP A 21 16.17 3.49 -5.29
CA ASP A 21 17.45 3.74 -5.95
C ASP A 21 18.45 2.57 -5.82
N SER A 22 19.53 2.76 -5.07
CA SER A 22 20.59 1.77 -4.84
C SER A 22 20.49 1.09 -3.49
N ILE A 23 19.32 1.15 -2.84
CA ILE A 23 19.10 0.62 -1.50
C ILE A 23 17.97 -0.42 -1.53
N LEU A 24 18.24 -1.58 -0.94
CA LEU A 24 17.21 -2.54 -0.56
C LEU A 24 16.82 -2.27 0.88
N TRP A 25 15.53 -2.06 1.12
CA TRP A 25 14.92 -1.97 2.44
C TRP A 25 14.19 -3.29 2.70
N SER A 26 14.76 -4.11 3.58
CA SER A 26 14.12 -5.35 4.04
C SER A 26 13.41 -5.05 5.34
N VAL A 27 12.09 -5.00 5.27
CA VAL A 27 11.21 -4.72 6.40
C VAL A 27 10.70 -6.07 6.93
N GLU A 28 11.14 -6.40 8.12
CA GLU A 28 10.78 -7.60 8.85
C GLU A 28 10.60 -7.21 10.32
N GLU A 29 9.65 -7.85 11.00
CA GLU A 29 9.44 -7.63 12.41
C GLU A 29 10.12 -8.74 13.20
N ASN A 30 11.20 -8.40 13.91
CA ASN A 30 11.89 -9.33 14.80
C ASN A 30 11.88 -8.81 16.26
N GLU A 31 12.48 -9.56 17.17
CA GLU A 31 12.47 -9.23 18.60
C GLU A 31 13.16 -7.90 18.92
N GLU A 32 14.13 -7.46 18.10
CA GLU A 32 15.00 -6.32 18.41
C GLU A 32 14.74 -5.09 17.53
N ASN A 33 14.21 -5.26 16.32
CA ASN A 33 14.13 -4.22 15.31
C ASN A 33 13.05 -4.49 14.23
N PHE A 34 12.89 -3.51 13.35
CA PHE A 34 11.94 -3.53 12.23
C PHE A 34 12.65 -3.57 10.87
N GLY A 35 13.72 -4.38 10.80
CA GLY A 35 14.45 -4.66 9.58
C GLY A 35 15.66 -3.77 9.33
N PHE A 36 16.24 -3.93 8.13
CA PHE A 36 17.53 -3.40 7.77
C PHE A 36 17.53 -2.84 6.35
N CYS A 37 18.44 -1.89 6.10
CA CYS A 37 18.77 -1.44 4.75
C CYS A 37 20.12 -2.01 4.30
N TYR A 38 20.21 -2.31 3.01
CA TYR A 38 21.38 -2.91 2.36
C TYR A 38 21.73 -2.12 1.12
N ASP A 39 23.01 -2.05 0.80
CA ASP A 39 23.45 -1.60 -0.50
C ASP A 39 23.04 -2.65 -1.54
N LEU A 40 22.18 -2.24 -2.48
CA LEU A 40 21.53 -3.11 -3.44
C LEU A 40 22.55 -3.82 -4.34
N ASN A 41 23.68 -3.18 -4.65
CA ASN A 41 24.67 -3.68 -5.62
C ASN A 41 25.71 -4.59 -4.97
N THR A 42 26.07 -4.35 -3.72
CA THR A 42 27.12 -5.09 -3.01
C THR A 42 26.58 -6.14 -2.06
N GLY A 43 25.28 -6.08 -1.71
CA GLY A 43 24.66 -6.98 -0.72
C GLY A 43 25.01 -6.60 0.72
N LYS A 44 25.84 -5.58 0.94
CA LYS A 44 26.32 -5.20 2.26
C LYS A 44 25.19 -4.58 3.09
N LYS A 45 24.97 -5.12 4.30
CA LYS A 45 24.11 -4.49 5.31
C LYS A 45 24.67 -3.12 5.69
N LEU A 46 23.82 -2.09 5.64
CA LEU A 46 24.19 -0.72 5.95
C LEU A 46 23.81 -0.35 7.38
N SER A 47 22.54 -0.55 7.75
CA SER A 47 21.99 -0.07 9.02
C SER A 47 20.64 -0.71 9.34
N THR A 48 20.29 -0.71 10.62
CA THR A 48 18.93 -1.01 11.12
C THR A 48 17.97 0.12 10.79
N ILE A 49 16.76 -0.19 10.32
CA ILE A 49 15.73 0.80 9.98
C ILE A 49 15.22 1.51 11.24
N ALA A 50 14.69 0.74 12.20
CA ALA A 50 14.22 1.22 13.49
C ALA A 50 14.37 0.13 14.56
N SER A 51 14.61 0.53 15.81
CA SER A 51 14.73 -0.38 16.95
C SER A 51 13.36 -0.61 17.62
N ARG A 52 13.20 -1.78 18.22
CA ARG A 52 12.06 -2.07 19.08
C ARG A 52 12.25 -1.45 20.46
N GLY A 53 11.22 -0.77 20.94
CA GLY A 53 11.20 -0.19 22.28
C GLY A 53 10.14 0.89 22.45
N ARG A 54 10.25 1.65 23.54
CA ARG A 54 9.27 2.68 23.94
C ARG A 54 9.84 4.09 23.94
N ALA A 55 11.11 4.27 23.59
CA ALA A 55 11.67 5.59 23.43
C ALA A 55 11.01 6.33 22.25
N ALA A 56 11.12 7.66 22.24
CA ALA A 56 10.42 8.48 21.25
C ALA A 56 10.81 8.15 19.79
N ASN A 57 12.04 7.69 19.57
CA ASN A 57 12.61 7.27 18.29
C ASN A 57 12.51 5.76 18.00
N GLU A 58 11.95 4.97 18.92
CA GLU A 58 11.77 3.51 18.79
C GLU A 58 10.32 3.15 18.44
N LEU A 59 10.07 1.92 18.03
CA LEU A 59 8.73 1.44 17.69
C LEU A 59 8.35 0.24 18.56
N THR A 60 7.07 0.13 18.92
CA THR A 60 6.56 -1.09 19.54
C THR A 60 6.02 -2.06 18.52
N GLU A 61 5.42 -1.54 17.44
CA GLU A 61 4.76 -2.27 16.35
C GLU A 61 4.88 -1.43 15.06
N LEU A 62 4.84 -2.08 13.90
CA LEU A 62 4.90 -1.45 12.58
C LEU A 62 3.78 -1.98 11.69
N GLU A 63 2.93 -1.07 11.21
CA GLU A 63 1.76 -1.39 10.37
C GLU A 63 2.03 -1.16 8.88
N ASP A 64 2.85 -0.16 8.53
CA ASP A 64 3.20 0.15 7.15
C ASP A 64 4.55 0.88 7.07
N PHE A 65 5.21 0.76 5.91
CA PHE A 65 6.52 1.33 5.61
C PHE A 65 6.50 1.99 4.23
N GLN A 66 6.87 3.27 4.17
CA GLN A 66 6.97 4.00 2.91
C GLN A 66 8.23 4.84 2.79
N ILE A 67 8.71 5.00 1.56
CA ILE A 67 9.80 5.91 1.22
C ILE A 67 9.27 6.99 0.28
N ILE A 68 9.30 8.23 0.75
CA ILE A 68 8.80 9.39 0.00
C ILE A 68 9.90 10.44 -0.04
N GLY A 69 10.50 10.59 -1.23
CA GLY A 69 11.66 11.44 -1.44
C GLY A 69 12.82 11.05 -0.52
N ASP A 70 13.23 11.97 0.35
CA ASP A 70 14.31 11.76 1.31
C ASP A 70 13.81 11.32 2.70
N SER A 71 12.56 10.89 2.81
CA SER A 71 11.94 10.49 4.06
C SER A 71 11.60 9.00 4.10
N VAL A 72 11.90 8.37 5.23
CA VAL A 72 11.39 7.04 5.61
C VAL A 72 10.24 7.25 6.58
N GLN A 73 9.07 6.71 6.24
CA GLN A 73 7.84 6.84 7.02
C GLN A 73 7.47 5.48 7.60
N LEU A 74 7.36 5.44 8.91
CA LEU A 74 7.00 4.26 9.68
C LEU A 74 5.64 4.51 10.31
N TYR A 75 4.63 3.79 9.82
CA TYR A 75 3.30 3.83 10.40
C TYR A 75 3.28 2.89 11.61
N ALA A 76 3.08 3.45 12.79
CA ALA A 76 3.16 2.74 14.05
C ALA A 76 1.83 2.80 14.81
N TYR A 77 1.57 1.73 15.54
CA TYR A 77 0.43 1.65 16.45
C TYR A 77 0.69 2.42 17.78
N PRO A 78 -0.34 3.05 18.38
CA PRO A 78 -1.61 3.41 17.75
C PRO A 78 -1.47 4.69 16.92
N ASN A 79 -1.85 4.61 15.64
CA ASN A 79 -2.25 5.74 14.80
C ASN A 79 -1.24 6.92 14.74
N MET A 80 0.04 6.65 14.48
CA MET A 80 1.03 7.72 14.25
C MET A 80 1.99 7.42 13.09
N ILE A 81 2.48 8.46 12.43
CA ILE A 81 3.58 8.34 11.47
C ILE A 81 4.84 8.91 12.12
N LYS A 82 5.86 8.06 12.27
CA LYS A 82 7.23 8.50 12.57
C LYS A 82 8.00 8.66 11.28
N THR A 83 8.56 9.84 11.06
CA THR A 83 9.29 10.16 9.83
C THR A 83 10.75 10.43 10.14
N PHE A 84 11.64 9.69 9.49
CA PHE A 84 13.10 9.82 9.60
C PHE A 84 13.70 10.29 8.28
N GLY A 85 14.86 10.95 8.35
CA GLY A 85 15.67 11.21 7.16
C GLY A 85 16.24 9.91 6.60
N LYS A 86 16.08 9.68 5.30
CA LYS A 86 16.60 8.49 4.60
C LYS A 86 18.12 8.34 4.79
N ARG A 87 18.85 9.46 4.72
CA ARG A 87 20.31 9.51 4.91
C ARG A 87 20.75 9.19 6.33
N ASP A 88 20.04 9.66 7.35
CA ASP A 88 20.34 9.33 8.74
C ASP A 88 20.35 7.81 8.97
N ILE A 89 19.46 7.07 8.30
CA ILE A 89 19.42 5.61 8.36
C ILE A 89 20.55 4.99 7.54
N ILE A 90 20.69 5.38 6.26
CA ILE A 90 21.70 4.81 5.34
C ILE A 90 23.13 4.99 5.87
N ASP A 91 23.43 6.18 6.42
CA ASP A 91 24.75 6.54 6.93
C ASP A 91 25.00 5.96 8.34
N ASN A 92 24.06 5.14 8.84
CA ASN A 92 24.11 4.48 10.13
C ASN A 92 24.34 5.45 11.30
N VAL A 93 23.69 6.62 11.27
CA VAL A 93 23.68 7.55 12.40
C VAL A 93 23.12 6.81 13.63
N PRO A 94 23.73 6.93 14.83
CA PRO A 94 23.24 6.27 16.03
C PRO A 94 21.75 6.52 16.26
N MET A 95 21.01 5.48 16.64
CA MET A 95 19.53 5.55 16.68
C MET A 95 18.99 6.72 17.50
N GLY A 96 19.64 7.03 18.64
CA GLY A 96 19.28 8.16 19.51
C GLY A 96 19.61 9.55 18.96
N GLU A 97 20.41 9.62 17.90
CA GLU A 97 20.85 10.87 17.24
C GLU A 97 20.10 11.14 15.93
N ARG A 98 19.35 10.16 15.41
CA ARG A 98 18.55 10.32 14.18
C ARG A 98 17.48 11.36 14.39
N LYS A 99 17.35 12.29 13.45
CA LYS A 99 16.28 13.29 13.50
C LYS A 99 14.99 12.66 13.03
N PHE A 100 13.92 12.89 13.77
CA PHE A 100 12.60 12.40 13.43
C PHE A 100 11.51 13.41 13.75
N THR A 101 10.37 13.22 13.09
CA THR A 101 9.12 13.92 13.44
C THR A 101 8.02 12.90 13.67
N VAL A 102 7.06 13.27 14.50
CA VAL A 102 5.87 12.46 14.77
C VAL A 102 4.64 13.26 14.37
N THR A 103 3.77 12.62 13.60
CA THR A 103 2.42 13.12 13.31
C THR A 103 1.42 12.13 13.88
N ILE A 104 0.54 12.62 14.74
CA ILE A 104 -0.44 11.79 15.46
C ILE A 104 -1.79 11.97 14.76
N VAL A 105 -2.48 10.86 14.51
CA VAL A 105 -3.86 10.88 14.00
C VAL A 105 -4.77 11.48 15.09
N PRO A 106 -5.69 12.40 14.76
CA PRO A 106 -6.66 12.89 15.73
C PRO A 106 -7.50 11.77 16.34
N ASP A 107 -7.70 11.78 17.65
CA ASP A 107 -8.50 10.78 18.37
C ASP A 107 -9.97 10.69 17.87
N SER A 108 -10.44 11.71 17.16
CA SER A 108 -11.80 11.79 16.62
C SER A 108 -12.01 11.04 15.31
N ILE A 109 -10.98 10.38 14.75
CA ILE A 109 -11.07 9.65 13.48
C ILE A 109 -10.42 8.27 13.50
N TRP A 110 -11.00 7.35 12.72
CA TRP A 110 -10.42 6.03 12.44
C TRP A 110 -9.85 6.00 11.04
N VAL A 111 -8.52 5.92 11.01
CA VAL A 111 -7.70 5.83 9.81
C VAL A 111 -7.40 4.37 9.50
N ARG A 112 -7.47 3.99 8.23
CA ARG A 112 -7.06 2.66 7.77
C ARG A 112 -5.67 2.66 7.14
N ARG A 113 -5.46 3.56 6.18
CA ARG A 113 -4.16 3.79 5.53
C ARG A 113 -3.86 5.26 5.59
N MET A 114 -2.59 5.59 5.70
CA MET A 114 -2.18 6.98 5.64
C MET A 114 -0.76 7.14 5.14
N VAL A 115 -0.51 8.31 4.57
CA VAL A 115 0.77 8.69 4.00
C VAL A 115 1.03 10.15 4.32
N LYS A 116 2.25 10.46 4.76
CA LYS A 116 2.66 11.85 4.99
C LYS A 116 3.21 12.45 3.71
N LEU A 117 2.63 13.57 3.31
CA LEU A 117 3.05 14.36 2.17
C LEU A 117 4.34 15.14 2.51
N PRO A 118 5.15 15.51 1.51
CA PRO A 118 6.36 16.32 1.72
C PRO A 118 6.14 17.65 2.47
N ASN A 119 4.95 18.26 2.37
CA ASN A 119 4.59 19.48 3.10
C ASN A 119 4.22 19.25 4.59
N GLY A 120 4.27 18.01 5.05
CA GLY A 120 4.01 17.62 6.44
C GLY A 120 2.55 17.32 6.77
N PHE A 121 1.62 17.47 5.83
CA PHE A 121 0.26 16.96 5.97
C PHE A 121 0.21 15.46 5.79
N VAL A 122 -0.79 14.81 6.36
CA VAL A 122 -1.08 13.39 6.22
C VAL A 122 -2.37 13.26 5.42
N LEU A 123 -2.32 12.44 4.39
CA LEU A 123 -3.48 11.99 3.62
C LEU A 123 -3.85 10.59 4.12
N ALA A 124 -5.10 10.40 4.50
CA ALA A 124 -5.57 9.16 5.12
C ALA A 124 -6.91 8.69 4.56
N THR A 125 -7.08 7.38 4.43
CA THR A 125 -8.39 6.75 4.20
C THR A 125 -9.08 6.47 5.53
N LEU A 126 -10.40 6.63 5.55
CA LEU A 126 -11.22 6.47 6.75
C LEU A 126 -12.07 5.20 6.66
N MET A 127 -12.05 4.41 7.75
CA MET A 127 -12.89 3.22 7.87
C MET A 127 -14.30 3.63 8.38
N PRO A 128 -15.40 2.98 7.93
CA PRO A 128 -16.69 3.13 8.59
C PRO A 128 -16.64 2.55 10.02
N ALA A 129 -17.54 3.03 10.87
CA ALA A 129 -17.77 2.49 12.21
C ALA A 129 -18.71 1.26 12.14
N PHE A 130 -18.32 0.12 12.72
CA PHE A 130 -19.08 -1.13 12.56
C PHE A 130 -19.99 -1.44 13.75
N SER A 131 -19.53 -1.21 14.97
CA SER A 131 -20.26 -1.45 16.21
C SER A 131 -20.97 -0.20 16.72
N GLU A 132 -21.99 -0.37 17.57
CA GLU A 132 -22.69 0.77 18.20
C GLU A 132 -21.77 1.58 19.12
N SER A 133 -20.85 0.92 19.84
CA SER A 133 -19.82 1.62 20.62
C SER A 133 -18.92 2.47 19.73
N GLU A 134 -18.48 1.90 18.59
CA GLU A 134 -17.70 2.62 17.59
C GLU A 134 -18.47 3.81 17.03
N LYS A 135 -19.75 3.63 16.69
CA LYS A 135 -20.60 4.73 16.18
C LYS A 135 -20.86 5.84 17.20
N VAL A 136 -20.83 5.54 18.50
CA VAL A 136 -20.97 6.53 19.58
C VAL A 136 -19.67 7.30 19.80
N GLU A 137 -18.52 6.64 19.70
CA GLU A 137 -17.20 7.27 19.80
C GLU A 137 -16.81 8.03 18.52
N MET A 138 -17.31 7.60 17.37
CA MET A 138 -17.07 8.21 16.06
C MET A 138 -18.04 9.35 15.76
N ASN A 139 -17.48 10.48 15.37
CA ASN A 139 -18.24 11.62 14.89
C ASN A 139 -18.68 11.46 13.42
N GLU A 140 -19.47 12.44 12.93
CA GLU A 140 -19.83 12.64 11.51
C GLU A 140 -18.62 12.59 10.54
N PHE A 141 -17.39 12.75 11.03
CA PHE A 141 -16.17 12.74 10.22
C PHE A 141 -15.89 11.41 9.54
N ASN A 142 -16.10 10.29 10.23
CA ASN A 142 -15.94 8.96 9.64
C ASN A 142 -17.09 8.57 8.70
N GLN A 143 -18.03 9.47 8.39
CA GLN A 143 -18.90 9.33 7.22
C GLN A 143 -18.15 9.64 5.92
N LYS A 144 -17.13 10.50 5.96
CA LYS A 144 -16.28 10.84 4.80
C LYS A 144 -15.27 9.73 4.50
N SER A 145 -14.80 9.63 3.26
CA SER A 145 -13.86 8.58 2.83
C SER A 145 -12.39 8.93 3.08
N ILE A 146 -12.05 10.22 3.12
CA ILE A 146 -10.67 10.71 3.23
C ILE A 146 -10.55 11.81 4.28
N ALA A 147 -9.42 11.83 4.98
CA ALA A 147 -8.95 12.97 5.77
C ALA A 147 -7.61 13.50 5.24
N ILE A 148 -7.43 14.83 5.29
CA ILE A 148 -6.14 15.50 5.15
C ILE A 148 -5.90 16.29 6.44
N PHE A 149 -4.84 15.99 7.18
CA PHE A 149 -4.61 16.60 8.48
C PHE A 149 -3.13 16.80 8.80
N ASN A 150 -2.86 17.58 9.85
CA ASN A 150 -1.57 17.65 10.52
C ASN A 150 -1.81 17.87 12.03
N ASN A 151 -0.75 18.19 12.78
CA ASN A 151 -0.87 18.43 14.23
C ASN A 151 -1.65 19.72 14.60
N LYS A 152 -2.29 20.42 13.66
CA LYS A 152 -3.00 21.70 13.86
C LYS A 152 -4.41 21.71 13.26
N GLU A 153 -4.60 21.13 12.08
CA GLU A 153 -5.87 21.16 11.36
C GLU A 153 -6.19 19.83 10.68
N ALA A 154 -7.47 19.59 10.44
CA ALA A 154 -7.98 18.44 9.69
C ALA A 154 -9.13 18.85 8.75
N LYS A 155 -9.14 18.28 7.55
CA LYS A 155 -10.17 18.46 6.52
C LYS A 155 -10.64 17.09 6.04
N PHE A 156 -11.93 16.96 5.75
CA PHE A 156 -12.57 15.69 5.43
C PHE A 156 -13.32 15.77 4.11
N TYR A 157 -13.20 14.73 3.29
CA TYR A 157 -13.71 14.70 1.92
C TYR A 157 -14.46 13.40 1.66
N GLU A 158 -15.63 13.51 1.03
CA GLU A 158 -16.28 12.35 0.43
C GLU A 158 -15.80 12.25 -1.02
N THR A 159 -15.25 11.10 -1.37
CA THR A 159 -14.63 10.83 -2.68
C THR A 159 -15.25 9.65 -3.40
N ILE A 160 -16.13 8.91 -2.74
CA ILE A 160 -16.77 7.73 -3.29
C ILE A 160 -18.16 8.12 -3.78
N ASN A 161 -18.42 7.88 -5.07
CA ASN A 161 -19.77 7.96 -5.60
C ASN A 161 -20.52 6.64 -5.40
N TYR A 162 -21.08 6.42 -4.20
CA TYR A 162 -21.71 5.14 -3.84
C TYR A 162 -22.84 4.70 -4.80
N GLU A 163 -23.63 5.65 -5.31
CA GLU A 163 -24.76 5.37 -6.21
C GLU A 163 -24.34 4.76 -7.55
N SER A 164 -23.07 4.92 -7.92
CA SER A 164 -22.53 4.35 -9.16
C SER A 164 -22.12 2.87 -9.04
N PHE A 165 -22.20 2.27 -7.84
CA PHE A 165 -21.91 0.85 -7.63
C PHE A 165 -23.19 0.04 -7.66
N ASP A 166 -23.16 -1.06 -8.42
CA ASP A 166 -24.23 -2.06 -8.44
C ASP A 166 -23.77 -3.28 -7.64
N ILE A 167 -23.90 -3.17 -6.31
CA ILE A 167 -23.60 -4.23 -5.36
C ILE A 167 -24.91 -4.72 -4.72
N GLY A 168 -25.04 -6.05 -4.57
CA GLY A 168 -26.24 -6.68 -4.02
C GLY A 168 -26.56 -6.19 -2.60
N LYS A 169 -27.85 -6.23 -2.25
CA LYS A 169 -28.30 -5.90 -0.89
C LYS A 169 -27.67 -6.85 0.14
N ALA A 170 -27.27 -6.28 1.27
CA ALA A 170 -26.80 -7.04 2.43
C ALA A 170 -27.86 -8.01 2.94
N LYS A 171 -27.42 -9.17 3.43
CA LYS A 171 -28.21 -10.21 4.08
C LYS A 171 -27.70 -10.43 5.52
N ASP A 172 -28.59 -10.69 6.46
CA ASP A 172 -28.24 -11.04 7.84
C ASP A 172 -27.26 -10.04 8.50
N MET A 173 -26.04 -10.49 8.87
CA MET A 173 -25.00 -9.68 9.54
C MET A 173 -24.06 -8.95 8.57
N GLU A 174 -24.37 -8.96 7.28
CA GLU A 174 -23.56 -8.32 6.24
C GLU A 174 -23.52 -6.79 6.37
N LEU A 175 -22.35 -6.21 6.13
CA LEU A 175 -22.21 -4.75 5.99
C LEU A 175 -23.12 -4.23 4.89
N SER A 176 -23.62 -3.01 5.11
CA SER A 176 -24.34 -2.27 4.08
C SER A 176 -23.46 -2.11 2.82
N ALA A 177 -24.10 -1.94 1.68
CA ALA A 177 -23.40 -1.71 0.40
C ALA A 177 -22.37 -0.58 0.51
N ASN A 178 -22.77 0.56 1.09
CA ASN A 178 -21.91 1.73 1.20
C ASN A 178 -20.72 1.47 2.13
N ASP A 179 -20.95 0.86 3.30
CA ASP A 179 -19.87 0.53 4.23
C ASP A 179 -18.89 -0.45 3.58
N LEU A 180 -19.39 -1.46 2.87
CA LEU A 180 -18.57 -2.45 2.20
C LEU A 180 -17.70 -1.84 1.08
N ILE A 181 -18.26 -0.95 0.27
CA ILE A 181 -17.51 -0.19 -0.74
C ILE A 181 -16.42 0.65 -0.07
N LYS A 182 -16.77 1.31 1.05
CA LYS A 182 -15.84 2.14 1.80
C LYS A 182 -14.71 1.34 2.44
N CYS A 183 -14.99 0.15 2.99
CA CYS A 183 -13.97 -0.78 3.46
C CYS A 183 -12.97 -1.10 2.35
N ALA A 184 -13.47 -1.53 1.18
CA ALA A 184 -12.62 -1.85 0.04
C ALA A 184 -11.76 -0.65 -0.41
N TYR A 185 -12.34 0.55 -0.42
CA TYR A 185 -11.61 1.79 -0.71
C TYR A 185 -10.53 2.08 0.35
N ALA A 186 -10.86 1.94 1.63
CA ALA A 186 -9.99 2.28 2.74
C ALA A 186 -8.85 1.26 2.95
N ASP A 187 -9.13 -0.02 2.72
CA ASP A 187 -8.21 -1.15 2.85
C ASP A 187 -7.15 -1.23 1.76
N GLY A 188 -7.37 -0.54 0.64
CA GLY A 188 -6.45 -0.48 -0.49
C GLY A 188 -5.13 0.22 -0.15
N SER A 189 -4.47 0.82 -1.15
CA SER A 189 -3.24 1.59 -0.90
C SER A 189 -3.32 2.99 -1.46
N ILE A 190 -2.44 3.85 -0.94
CA ILE A 190 -2.25 5.25 -1.32
C ILE A 190 -0.82 5.41 -1.80
N GLU A 191 -0.64 5.90 -3.02
CA GLU A 191 0.65 6.39 -3.50
C GLU A 191 0.52 7.87 -3.84
N VAL A 192 1.57 8.65 -3.57
CA VAL A 192 1.55 10.12 -3.73
C VAL A 192 2.60 10.60 -4.70
N LYS A 193 2.26 11.63 -5.47
CA LYS A 193 3.19 12.37 -6.31
C LYS A 193 3.32 13.79 -5.79
N GLY A 194 4.35 14.00 -4.97
CA GLY A 194 4.59 15.28 -4.30
C GLY A 194 3.46 15.62 -3.32
N ASN A 195 2.99 16.87 -3.35
CA ASN A 195 1.95 17.36 -2.45
C ASN A 195 0.57 17.48 -3.13
N ASP A 196 0.50 17.28 -4.44
CA ASP A 196 -0.64 17.75 -5.24
C ASP A 196 -1.57 16.61 -5.65
N MET A 197 -1.03 15.41 -5.90
CA MET A 197 -1.79 14.28 -6.40
C MET A 197 -1.52 13.01 -5.61
N ALA A 198 -2.59 12.24 -5.41
CA ALA A 198 -2.53 10.88 -4.89
C ALA A 198 -3.29 9.94 -5.81
N VAL A 199 -2.85 8.68 -5.87
CA VAL A 199 -3.55 7.61 -6.54
C VAL A 199 -3.93 6.57 -5.51
N PHE A 200 -5.19 6.14 -5.56
CA PHE A 200 -5.74 5.10 -4.71
C PHE A 200 -6.12 3.91 -5.57
N TYR A 201 -5.97 2.71 -5.03
CA TYR A 201 -6.70 1.55 -5.53
C TYR A 201 -7.58 0.96 -4.45
N ALA A 202 -8.69 0.34 -4.84
CA ALA A 202 -9.55 -0.39 -3.91
C ALA A 202 -9.04 -1.83 -3.74
N SER A 203 -9.02 -2.31 -2.49
CA SER A 203 -8.59 -3.67 -2.13
C SER A 203 -9.45 -4.74 -2.81
N ASN A 204 -8.83 -5.82 -3.28
CA ASN A 204 -9.45 -6.93 -4.03
C ASN A 204 -10.20 -6.51 -5.30
N GLN A 205 -9.88 -5.33 -5.84
CA GLN A 205 -10.48 -4.79 -7.05
C GLN A 205 -9.41 -4.26 -8.01
N PHE A 206 -9.77 -4.16 -9.28
CA PHE A 206 -9.01 -3.41 -10.26
C PHE A 206 -9.71 -2.06 -10.51
N ILE A 207 -9.70 -1.20 -9.49
CA ILE A 207 -10.31 0.13 -9.52
C ILE A 207 -9.27 1.14 -9.06
N LEU A 208 -9.08 2.20 -9.85
CA LEU A 208 -8.12 3.27 -9.60
C LEU A 208 -8.82 4.62 -9.48
N TYR A 209 -8.35 5.44 -8.56
CA TYR A 209 -8.79 6.82 -8.36
C TYR A 209 -7.59 7.77 -8.37
N ILE A 210 -7.69 8.89 -9.06
CA ILE A 210 -6.75 10.01 -8.98
C ILE A 210 -7.42 11.12 -8.17
N PHE A 211 -6.79 11.48 -7.07
CA PHE A 211 -7.24 12.48 -6.14
C PHE A 211 -6.34 13.71 -6.20
N ASP A 212 -6.95 14.86 -6.45
CA ASP A 212 -6.33 16.17 -6.32
C ASP A 212 -6.39 16.57 -4.83
N VAL A 213 -5.22 16.54 -4.19
CA VAL A 213 -5.04 16.81 -2.76
C VAL A 213 -5.38 18.26 -2.42
N LYS A 214 -5.06 19.18 -3.33
CA LYS A 214 -5.24 20.62 -3.11
C LYS A 214 -6.72 21.00 -3.11
N ASN A 215 -7.48 20.42 -4.03
CA ASN A 215 -8.91 20.71 -4.20
C ASN A 215 -9.80 19.74 -3.43
N GLY A 216 -9.26 18.62 -2.95
CA GLY A 216 -9.99 17.60 -2.20
C GLY A 216 -11.04 16.88 -3.05
N LYS A 217 -10.70 16.58 -4.31
CA LYS A 217 -11.62 15.97 -5.28
C LYS A 217 -10.97 14.84 -6.06
N VAL A 218 -11.76 13.84 -6.42
CA VAL A 218 -11.37 12.84 -7.41
C VAL A 218 -11.47 13.47 -8.79
N VAL A 219 -10.36 13.49 -9.53
CA VAL A 219 -10.25 14.05 -10.88
C VAL A 219 -10.15 12.96 -11.95
N GLY A 220 -9.95 11.71 -11.54
CA GLY A 220 -9.98 10.55 -12.42
C GLY A 220 -10.46 9.31 -11.66
N GLU A 221 -11.34 8.54 -12.27
CA GLU A 221 -11.78 7.25 -11.74
C GLU A 221 -11.91 6.27 -12.90
N LYS A 222 -11.34 5.07 -12.73
CA LYS A 222 -11.48 3.99 -13.70
C LYS A 222 -11.70 2.66 -13.01
N ARG A 223 -12.75 1.95 -13.42
CA ARG A 223 -13.11 0.62 -12.96
C ARG A 223 -12.87 -0.38 -14.07
N TYR A 224 -11.93 -1.28 -13.88
CA TYR A 224 -11.65 -2.38 -14.81
C TYR A 224 -12.39 -3.67 -14.42
N THR A 225 -12.84 -3.75 -13.18
CA THR A 225 -13.68 -4.82 -12.66
C THR A 225 -14.99 -4.27 -12.12
N LYS A 226 -16.03 -5.11 -12.12
CA LYS A 226 -17.27 -4.83 -11.39
C LYS A 226 -17.13 -5.40 -9.98
N MET A 227 -17.20 -4.51 -8.98
CA MET A 227 -17.20 -4.90 -7.57
C MET A 227 -18.44 -5.72 -7.24
N GLN A 228 -18.24 -6.78 -6.46
CA GLN A 228 -19.28 -7.68 -5.99
C GLN A 228 -19.03 -8.02 -4.53
N ARG A 229 -20.09 -8.44 -3.83
CA ARG A 229 -19.98 -8.96 -2.47
C ARG A 229 -19.32 -10.33 -2.53
N GLU A 230 -18.34 -10.59 -1.67
CA GLU A 230 -17.81 -11.95 -1.52
C GLU A 230 -18.86 -12.84 -0.84
N GLU A 231 -19.21 -13.96 -1.47
CA GLU A 231 -20.15 -14.92 -0.89
C GLU A 231 -19.51 -15.66 0.29
N VAL A 232 -20.10 -15.51 1.48
CA VAL A 232 -19.70 -16.30 2.64
C VAL A 232 -20.57 -17.54 2.76
N ARG A 233 -19.92 -18.70 2.81
CA ARG A 233 -20.59 -19.99 3.06
C ARG A 233 -20.99 -20.19 4.52
N SER A 234 -20.40 -19.42 5.44
CA SER A 234 -20.70 -19.48 6.87
C SER A 234 -21.92 -18.62 7.23
N LYS A 235 -22.83 -19.19 8.02
CA LYS A 235 -23.97 -18.46 8.62
C LYS A 235 -23.58 -17.68 9.89
N THR A 236 -22.36 -17.82 10.39
CA THR A 236 -21.91 -17.22 11.66
C THR A 236 -21.01 -16.01 11.48
N PHE A 237 -20.51 -15.76 10.25
CA PHE A 237 -19.63 -14.64 9.96
C PHE A 237 -20.06 -13.99 8.65
N ALA A 238 -20.19 -12.66 8.65
CA ALA A 238 -20.39 -11.90 7.43
C ALA A 238 -19.04 -11.57 6.78
N SER A 239 -18.97 -11.61 5.43
CA SER A 239 -17.78 -11.09 4.74
C SER A 239 -17.81 -9.57 4.81
N LEU A 240 -16.67 -9.01 5.23
CA LEU A 240 -16.36 -7.59 5.18
C LEU A 240 -15.63 -7.22 3.89
N ASN A 241 -15.47 -8.19 2.97
CA ASN A 241 -14.67 -8.06 1.77
C ASN A 241 -15.55 -7.98 0.52
N THR A 242 -14.96 -7.37 -0.49
CA THR A 242 -15.47 -7.41 -1.85
C THR A 242 -14.61 -8.32 -2.70
N MET A 243 -15.18 -8.78 -3.81
CA MET A 243 -14.44 -9.46 -4.87
C MET A 243 -14.94 -8.99 -6.23
N ASN A 244 -14.44 -9.59 -7.29
CA ASN A 244 -14.96 -9.45 -8.64
C ASN A 244 -14.89 -10.81 -9.34
N GLU A 245 -15.64 -10.95 -10.42
CA GLU A 245 -15.78 -12.21 -11.17
C GLU A 245 -14.44 -12.85 -11.57
N LYS A 246 -13.43 -12.03 -11.86
CA LYS A 246 -12.11 -12.47 -12.31
C LYS A 246 -11.11 -12.61 -11.17
N HIS A 247 -11.52 -12.37 -9.93
CA HIS A 247 -10.65 -12.32 -8.76
C HIS A 247 -9.38 -11.47 -9.03
N ILE A 248 -9.53 -10.37 -9.78
CA ILE A 248 -8.42 -9.49 -10.09
C ILE A 248 -8.27 -8.41 -9.02
N GLY A 249 -7.07 -8.28 -8.46
CA GLY A 249 -6.70 -7.21 -7.52
C GLY A 249 -5.38 -6.56 -7.89
N ILE A 250 -5.16 -5.35 -7.38
CA ILE A 250 -3.84 -4.70 -7.39
C ILE A 250 -3.10 -5.09 -6.11
N GLU A 251 -1.95 -5.72 -6.26
CA GLU A 251 -1.09 -6.16 -5.16
C GLU A 251 -0.18 -5.03 -4.67
N SER A 252 0.35 -4.24 -5.60
CA SER A 252 1.15 -3.06 -5.29
C SER A 252 1.06 -2.01 -6.39
N MET A 253 1.39 -0.76 -6.06
CA MET A 253 1.37 0.36 -7.00
C MET A 253 2.61 1.23 -6.81
N LYS A 254 3.14 1.77 -7.92
CA LYS A 254 4.17 2.82 -7.90
C LYS A 254 3.89 3.88 -8.95
N LEU A 255 4.31 5.10 -8.62
CA LEU A 255 4.08 6.28 -9.45
C LEU A 255 5.41 6.82 -9.96
N ASN A 256 5.41 7.32 -11.18
CA ASN A 256 6.49 8.18 -11.66
C ASN A 256 5.91 9.38 -12.40
N ASP A 257 6.78 10.22 -12.95
CA ASP A 257 6.34 11.46 -13.58
C ASP A 257 5.37 11.24 -14.75
N LYS A 258 5.51 10.12 -15.45
CA LYS A 258 4.76 9.82 -16.68
C LYS A 258 3.62 8.82 -16.47
N TYR A 259 3.77 7.90 -15.52
CA TYR A 259 2.95 6.70 -15.47
C TYR A 259 2.55 6.31 -14.05
N ILE A 260 1.44 5.58 -13.98
CA ILE A 260 0.99 4.80 -12.83
C ILE A 260 1.26 3.33 -13.16
N LEU A 261 1.99 2.63 -12.30
CA LEU A 261 2.31 1.21 -12.46
C LEU A 261 1.60 0.41 -11.39
N CYS A 262 0.87 -0.61 -11.80
CA CYS A 262 0.19 -1.52 -10.90
C CYS A 262 0.70 -2.93 -11.13
N ASP A 263 1.11 -3.59 -10.05
CA ASP A 263 1.23 -5.05 -10.02
C ASP A 263 -0.15 -5.65 -9.78
N VAL A 264 -0.62 -6.48 -10.71
CA VAL A 264 -2.00 -6.94 -10.76
C VAL A 264 -2.02 -8.45 -10.87
N LYS A 265 -2.85 -9.08 -10.05
CA LYS A 265 -3.00 -10.53 -9.99
C LYS A 265 -4.45 -10.95 -10.15
N GLY A 266 -4.71 -12.05 -10.86
CA GLY A 266 -6.03 -12.67 -10.98
C GLY A 266 -6.21 -13.45 -12.28
N TYR A 267 -7.46 -13.71 -12.68
CA TYR A 267 -7.80 -14.39 -13.94
C TYR A 267 -7.96 -13.37 -15.06
N PHE A 268 -6.98 -13.22 -15.95
CA PHE A 268 -7.04 -12.20 -17.00
C PHE A 268 -8.02 -12.52 -18.14
N SER A 269 -8.39 -13.80 -18.31
CA SER A 269 -9.35 -14.29 -19.30
C SER A 269 -10.30 -15.33 -18.69
N GLU A 270 -11.39 -15.65 -19.40
CA GLU A 270 -12.27 -16.75 -18.98
C GLU A 270 -11.55 -18.11 -19.04
N GLU A 271 -10.62 -18.29 -19.98
CA GLU A 271 -9.78 -19.49 -20.04
C GLU A 271 -8.91 -19.64 -18.78
N ASP A 272 -8.34 -18.55 -18.28
CA ASP A 272 -7.58 -18.55 -17.02
C ASP A 272 -8.47 -18.93 -15.82
N LYS A 273 -9.72 -18.45 -15.81
CA LYS A 273 -10.70 -18.74 -14.77
C LYS A 273 -11.15 -20.21 -14.80
N ASP A 274 -11.48 -20.73 -15.99
CA ASP A 274 -11.91 -22.11 -16.21
C ASP A 274 -10.80 -23.10 -15.85
N SER A 275 -9.55 -22.76 -16.19
CA SER A 275 -8.36 -23.53 -15.83
C SER A 275 -7.85 -23.29 -14.41
N LYS A 276 -8.46 -22.35 -13.67
CA LYS A 276 -8.05 -21.91 -12.32
C LYS A 276 -6.57 -21.49 -12.26
N LEU A 277 -6.09 -20.87 -13.32
CA LEU A 277 -4.72 -20.38 -13.46
C LEU A 277 -4.67 -18.87 -13.18
N MET A 278 -4.35 -18.50 -11.94
CA MET A 278 -4.07 -17.09 -11.62
C MET A 278 -2.79 -16.64 -12.29
N LYS A 279 -2.81 -15.45 -12.88
CA LYS A 279 -1.67 -14.80 -13.53
C LYS A 279 -1.37 -13.48 -12.84
N GLU A 280 -0.15 -13.00 -13.04
CA GLU A 280 0.34 -11.75 -12.49
C GLU A 280 0.97 -10.93 -13.61
N ALA A 281 0.75 -9.62 -13.61
CA ALA A 281 1.26 -8.73 -14.64
C ALA A 281 1.41 -7.30 -14.12
N ILE A 282 2.42 -6.60 -14.62
CA ILE A 282 2.54 -5.16 -14.43
C ILE A 282 1.72 -4.44 -15.51
N PHE A 283 0.71 -3.70 -15.09
CA PHE A 283 -0.02 -2.77 -15.95
C PHE A 283 0.56 -1.37 -15.80
N VAL A 284 0.74 -0.69 -16.94
CA VAL A 284 1.21 0.69 -16.99
C VAL A 284 0.08 1.55 -17.54
N PHE A 285 -0.25 2.62 -16.83
CA PHE A 285 -1.28 3.58 -17.18
C PHE A 285 -0.71 4.97 -17.37
N ASP A 286 -1.34 5.76 -18.25
CA ASP A 286 -1.19 7.21 -18.24
C ASP A 286 -1.93 7.85 -17.04
N TRP A 287 -1.73 9.15 -16.83
CA TRP A 287 -2.43 9.92 -15.78
C TRP A 287 -3.91 10.20 -16.10
N GLN A 288 -4.44 9.67 -17.19
CA GLN A 288 -5.88 9.63 -17.50
C GLN A 288 -6.46 8.25 -17.19
N LEU A 289 -5.68 7.37 -16.55
CA LEU A 289 -6.03 5.99 -16.23
C LEU A 289 -6.37 5.18 -17.49
N ASN A 290 -5.69 5.40 -18.61
CA ASN A 290 -5.77 4.50 -19.77
C ASN A 290 -4.59 3.52 -19.75
N PRO A 291 -4.84 2.21 -19.97
CA PRO A 291 -3.76 1.23 -20.04
C PRO A 291 -2.94 1.47 -21.32
N ILE A 292 -1.64 1.68 -21.16
CA ILE A 292 -0.72 1.91 -22.29
C ILE A 292 0.17 0.70 -22.57
N LYS A 293 0.46 -0.12 -21.54
CA LYS A 293 1.31 -1.30 -21.66
C LYS A 293 0.98 -2.33 -20.58
N LYS A 294 1.24 -3.59 -20.89
CA LYS A 294 1.14 -4.72 -19.97
C LYS A 294 2.40 -5.57 -20.09
N PHE A 295 2.95 -6.01 -18.96
CA PHE A 295 4.06 -6.95 -18.90
C PHE A 295 3.62 -8.19 -18.13
N ASP A 296 3.43 -9.31 -18.83
CA ASP A 296 3.15 -10.58 -18.17
C ASP A 296 4.37 -11.04 -17.35
N LEU A 297 4.11 -11.41 -16.10
CA LEU A 297 5.11 -11.93 -15.17
C LEU A 297 5.12 -13.46 -15.22
N PRO A 298 6.29 -14.10 -15.21
CA PRO A 298 6.37 -15.56 -15.20
C PRO A 298 5.81 -16.13 -13.88
N ASP A 299 5.21 -17.32 -13.93
CA ASP A 299 4.84 -18.02 -12.70
C ASP A 299 6.12 -18.53 -12.02
N ARG A 300 6.44 -17.95 -10.85
CA ARG A 300 7.61 -18.28 -10.04
C ARG A 300 7.17 -18.60 -8.62
N LYS A 301 7.78 -19.63 -8.03
CA LYS A 301 7.48 -20.10 -6.67
C LYS A 301 8.45 -19.49 -5.66
N ASN A 302 8.11 -19.57 -4.37
CA ASN A 302 8.97 -19.19 -3.24
C ASN A 302 9.37 -17.71 -3.17
N GLY A 303 8.58 -16.84 -3.78
CA GLY A 303 8.82 -15.40 -3.77
C GLY A 303 7.61 -14.61 -4.18
N TYR A 304 7.80 -13.30 -4.34
CA TYR A 304 6.80 -12.36 -4.82
C TYR A 304 7.44 -11.29 -5.72
N TYR A 305 6.62 -10.62 -6.51
CA TYR A 305 7.05 -9.50 -7.34
C TYR A 305 6.96 -8.18 -6.57
N GLY A 306 7.88 -7.26 -6.86
CA GLY A 306 7.92 -5.94 -6.28
C GLY A 306 8.38 -4.89 -7.28
N LEU A 307 7.66 -3.78 -7.37
CA LEU A 307 8.05 -2.63 -8.17
C LEU A 307 9.11 -1.80 -7.42
N SER A 308 10.16 -1.39 -8.13
CA SER A 308 11.07 -0.35 -7.63
C SER A 308 10.30 0.93 -7.34
N ASN A 309 10.71 1.69 -6.33
CA ASN A 309 10.00 2.90 -5.91
C ASN A 309 9.88 3.96 -7.03
N ASN A 310 10.87 4.03 -7.93
CA ASN A 310 10.86 4.90 -9.11
C ASN A 310 10.08 4.33 -10.33
N GLY A 311 9.51 3.13 -10.20
CA GLY A 311 8.72 2.47 -11.24
C GLY A 311 9.49 2.07 -12.50
N ARG A 312 10.83 1.93 -12.44
CA ARG A 312 11.65 1.59 -13.62
C ARG A 312 11.98 0.11 -13.74
N SER A 313 11.85 -0.65 -12.66
CA SER A 313 12.20 -2.07 -12.64
C SER A 313 11.21 -2.87 -11.82
N VAL A 314 11.10 -4.15 -12.15
CA VAL A 314 10.41 -5.17 -11.37
C VAL A 314 11.46 -6.09 -10.79
N TYR A 315 11.31 -6.42 -9.52
CA TYR A 315 12.12 -7.42 -8.84
C TYR A 315 11.26 -8.64 -8.52
N PHE A 316 11.86 -9.82 -8.60
CA PHE A 316 11.32 -11.01 -7.95
C PHE A 316 12.17 -11.30 -6.71
N CYS A 317 11.54 -11.27 -5.55
CA CYS A 317 12.16 -11.48 -4.25
C CYS A 317 11.99 -12.94 -3.86
N GLU A 318 13.03 -13.76 -4.04
CA GLU A 318 13.00 -15.19 -3.76
C GLU A 318 13.69 -15.49 -2.42
N PHE A 319 12.95 -16.08 -1.47
CA PHE A 319 13.50 -16.53 -0.19
C PHE A 319 13.77 -18.02 -0.24
N ASN A 320 15.03 -18.40 -0.01
CA ASN A 320 15.50 -19.78 0.00
C ASN A 320 16.41 -20.05 1.21
N GLU A 321 16.94 -21.26 1.30
CA GLU A 321 17.80 -21.68 2.42
C GLU A 321 19.12 -20.88 2.49
N ASP A 322 19.57 -20.30 1.38
CA ASP A 322 20.76 -19.44 1.30
C ASP A 322 20.44 -17.95 1.53
N GLY A 323 19.19 -17.61 1.88
CA GLY A 323 18.73 -16.25 2.12
C GLY A 323 17.87 -15.66 0.98
N LEU A 324 17.93 -14.35 0.80
CA LEU A 324 17.16 -13.63 -0.22
C LEU A 324 17.95 -13.51 -1.52
N THR A 325 17.40 -13.99 -2.62
CA THR A 325 17.91 -13.75 -3.97
C THR A 325 16.97 -12.80 -4.72
N LEU A 326 17.50 -11.68 -5.20
CA LEU A 326 16.77 -10.76 -6.05
C LEU A 326 17.03 -11.08 -7.52
N TYR A 327 15.96 -11.15 -8.31
CA TYR A 327 16.03 -11.15 -9.77
C TYR A 327 15.44 -9.85 -10.28
N LYS A 328 16.05 -9.25 -11.30
CA LYS A 328 15.63 -7.94 -11.83
C LYS A 328 15.20 -8.05 -13.29
N ALA A 329 14.16 -7.31 -13.64
CA ALA A 329 13.80 -6.97 -15.00
C ALA A 329 13.53 -5.47 -15.12
N ASP A 330 14.08 -4.83 -16.16
CA ASP A 330 13.87 -3.40 -16.41
C ASP A 330 12.63 -3.16 -17.27
N LEU A 331 11.81 -2.20 -16.84
CA LEU A 331 10.63 -1.74 -17.56
C LEU A 331 11.07 -0.66 -18.57
N ASN A 332 11.28 -1.06 -19.81
CA ASN A 332 11.57 -0.11 -20.91
C ASN A 332 10.28 0.63 -21.29
N ILE A 333 9.94 1.72 -20.57
CA ILE A 333 8.71 2.53 -20.72
C ILE A 333 8.95 4.04 -20.78
#